data_AF-A0A842NX32-F1
#
_entry.id   AF-A0A842NX32-F1
#
_cell.length_a   1.000
_cell.length_b   1.000
_cell.length_c   1.000
_cell.angle_alpha   90.00
_cell.angle_beta   90.00
_cell.angle_gamma   90.00
#
_symmetry.space_group_name_H-M   'P 1'
#
loop_
_entity.id
_entity.type
_entity.pdbx_description
1 polymer ?
#
loop_
_entity_poly.entity_id
_entity_poly.type
_entity_poly.pdbx_seq_one_letter_code
_entity_poly.pdbx_strand_id
1 'polypeptide(L)'
;VPFLVALTVFYLASLVGVFFEGPLAEVLVGTLYAVAFAAFFSLFLILNPAEKINQAGYLLSGAFGVVLVYNIIATLAQMRKQPGLKAVAISATIYAEGQIAIRIISLLIASSGAGEPSGLIEAVGQFINLGVSIAAVFTLFAVFKDSENAYLSSFGGLASNYLVSVSISLISGLYYGFFLGGLAKLAPGISQLTPYVEWTGICIFAALLFTVMRRGMQKSIMVRNRLGDWRKHLQQVTTYKGDRFVGFTEMIEEFVTHGNKDRLLVKLALFLNENQVSDEEISELLGDLIKYQDEEKPNVSRRGRALVIDNQNMETRLAILQRTISRMVPTGIGGIPVPGGVEVDAAQAASDSQ
;
A
#
# COMPACT_ATOMS: atom_id res chain seq x y z
N VAL A 1 25.44 -25.48 -15.53
CA VAL A 1 25.69 -24.79 -14.24
C VAL A 1 24.66 -23.69 -13.95
N PRO A 2 24.43 -22.67 -14.81
CA PRO A 2 23.46 -21.60 -14.51
C PRO A 2 22.04 -22.09 -14.21
N PHE A 3 21.57 -23.06 -15.00
CA PHE A 3 20.26 -23.69 -14.81
C PHE A 3 20.13 -24.40 -13.45
N LEU A 4 21.17 -25.10 -13.00
CA LEU A 4 21.15 -25.80 -11.70
C LEU A 4 21.09 -24.80 -10.55
N VAL A 5 21.89 -23.72 -10.60
CA VAL A 5 21.85 -22.67 -9.57
C VAL A 5 20.48 -22.03 -9.52
N ALA A 6 19.91 -21.64 -10.66
CA ALA A 6 18.56 -21.10 -10.71
C ALA A 6 17.54 -22.06 -10.08
N LEU A 7 17.58 -23.34 -10.46
CA LEU A 7 16.65 -24.37 -9.96
C LEU A 7 16.79 -24.57 -8.43
N THR A 8 18.00 -24.53 -7.89
CA THR A 8 18.21 -24.60 -6.43
C THR A 8 17.61 -23.39 -5.70
N VAL A 9 17.72 -22.18 -6.26
CA VAL A 9 17.12 -20.97 -5.69
C VAL A 9 15.59 -21.01 -5.82
N PHE A 10 15.05 -21.47 -6.95
CA PHE A 10 13.60 -21.71 -7.13
C PHE A 10 13.06 -22.69 -6.10
N TYR A 11 13.80 -23.77 -5.83
CA TYR A 11 13.43 -24.76 -4.83
C TYR A 11 13.46 -24.19 -3.41
N LEU A 12 14.49 -23.41 -3.08
CA LEU A 12 14.59 -22.71 -1.80
C LEU A 12 13.42 -21.72 -1.62
N ALA A 13 13.08 -20.94 -2.65
CA ALA A 13 11.94 -20.03 -2.66
C ALA A 13 10.62 -20.77 -2.38
N SER A 14 10.44 -21.92 -3.03
CA SER A 14 9.27 -22.78 -2.86
C SER A 14 9.18 -23.32 -1.43
N LEU A 15 10.29 -23.79 -0.86
CA LEU A 15 10.33 -24.26 0.53
C LEU A 15 9.95 -23.14 1.49
N VAL A 16 10.50 -21.94 1.33
CA VAL A 16 10.17 -20.80 2.18
C VAL A 16 8.68 -20.47 2.09
N GLY A 17 8.09 -20.47 0.88
CA GLY A 17 6.66 -20.24 0.69
C GLY A 17 5.76 -21.35 1.23
N VAL A 18 6.28 -22.57 1.38
CA VAL A 18 5.55 -23.67 2.02
C VAL A 18 5.56 -23.53 3.55
N PHE A 19 6.67 -23.10 4.14
CA PHE A 19 6.83 -23.07 5.60
C PHE A 19 6.37 -21.76 6.26
N PHE A 20 6.44 -20.64 5.56
CA PHE A 20 6.21 -19.30 6.11
C PHE A 20 5.08 -18.58 5.38
N GLU A 21 4.21 -17.93 6.15
CA GLU A 21 3.14 -17.05 5.67
C GLU A 21 3.26 -15.68 6.35
N GLY A 22 2.83 -14.63 5.63
CA GLY A 22 2.88 -13.24 6.07
C GLY A 22 3.52 -12.32 5.03
N PRO A 23 3.35 -10.99 5.17
CA PRO A 23 3.79 -10.00 4.18
C PRO A 23 5.30 -10.02 3.93
N LEU A 24 6.12 -10.33 4.94
CA LEU A 24 7.57 -10.51 4.76
C LEU A 24 7.91 -11.78 4.00
N ALA A 25 7.19 -12.88 4.27
CA ALA A 25 7.43 -14.16 3.60
C ALA A 25 7.06 -14.07 2.12
N GLU A 26 5.95 -13.42 1.78
CA GLU A 26 5.55 -13.18 0.38
C GLU A 26 6.59 -12.38 -0.40
N VAL A 27 7.10 -11.29 0.19
CA VAL A 27 8.16 -10.49 -0.45
C VAL A 27 9.45 -11.29 -0.58
N LEU A 28 9.81 -12.06 0.44
CA LEU A 28 11.04 -12.87 0.43
C LEU A 28 10.96 -14.01 -0.62
N VAL A 29 9.80 -14.64 -0.77
CA VAL A 29 9.55 -15.65 -1.81
C VAL A 29 9.57 -15.01 -3.21
N GLY A 30 8.88 -13.89 -3.40
CA GLY A 30 8.87 -13.16 -4.67
C GLY A 30 10.26 -12.68 -5.09
N THR A 31 11.05 -12.17 -4.15
CA THR A 31 12.44 -11.76 -4.38
C THR A 31 13.36 -12.94 -4.69
N LEU A 32 13.24 -14.07 -3.97
CA LEU A 32 14.00 -15.27 -4.28
C LEU A 32 13.72 -15.79 -5.70
N TYR A 33 12.47 -15.73 -6.17
CA TYR A 33 12.16 -16.06 -7.55
C TYR A 33 12.81 -15.11 -8.56
N ALA A 34 12.77 -13.81 -8.30
CA ALA A 34 13.47 -12.83 -9.13
C ALA A 34 14.99 -13.07 -9.14
N VAL A 35 15.58 -13.41 -7.99
CA VAL A 35 17.00 -13.80 -7.87
C VAL A 35 17.32 -15.05 -8.66
N ALA A 36 16.42 -16.05 -8.69
CA ALA A 36 16.63 -17.27 -9.46
C ALA A 36 16.70 -16.98 -10.97
N PHE A 37 15.79 -16.15 -11.48
CA PHE A 37 15.84 -15.68 -12.88
C PHE A 37 17.09 -14.83 -13.16
N ALA A 38 17.40 -13.89 -12.27
CA ALA A 38 18.59 -13.05 -12.35
C ALA A 38 19.88 -13.86 -12.41
N ALA A 39 20.03 -14.82 -11.50
CA ALA A 39 21.18 -15.71 -11.40
C ALA A 39 21.36 -16.54 -12.68
N PHE A 40 20.26 -16.96 -13.32
CA PHE A 40 20.33 -17.66 -14.61
C PHE A 40 21.02 -16.81 -15.69
N PHE A 41 20.56 -15.57 -15.88
CA PHE A 41 21.12 -14.67 -16.89
C PHE A 41 22.51 -14.15 -16.51
N SER A 42 22.75 -13.79 -15.25
CA SER A 42 24.05 -13.28 -14.81
C SER A 42 25.13 -14.36 -14.89
N LEU A 43 24.87 -15.58 -14.40
CA LEU A 43 25.84 -16.68 -14.50
C LEU A 43 26.12 -17.08 -15.94
N PHE A 44 25.13 -17.01 -16.83
CA PHE A 44 25.35 -17.27 -18.25
C PHE A 44 26.36 -16.28 -18.85
N LEU A 45 26.26 -15.00 -18.47
CA LEU A 45 27.18 -13.95 -18.92
C LEU A 45 28.55 -14.05 -18.23
N ILE A 46 28.59 -14.35 -16.92
CA ILE A 46 29.84 -14.48 -16.14
C ILE A 46 30.69 -15.66 -16.63
N LEU A 47 30.05 -16.77 -17.03
CA LEU A 47 30.77 -17.94 -17.54
C LEU A 47 31.26 -17.76 -18.98
N ASN A 48 30.93 -16.65 -19.64
CA ASN A 48 31.40 -16.39 -20.99
C ASN A 48 32.91 -16.04 -20.97
N PRO A 49 33.73 -16.65 -21.85
CA PRO A 49 35.17 -16.39 -21.91
C PRO A 49 35.52 -14.97 -22.36
N ALA A 50 34.59 -14.23 -22.98
CA ALA A 50 34.83 -12.84 -23.37
C ALA A 50 34.77 -11.90 -22.16
N GLU A 51 35.89 -11.26 -21.83
CA GLU A 51 36.06 -10.41 -20.63
C GLU A 51 34.98 -9.32 -20.50
N LYS A 52 34.61 -8.65 -21.61
CA LYS A 52 33.56 -7.61 -21.62
C LYS A 52 32.16 -8.18 -21.31
N ILE A 53 31.86 -9.38 -21.79
CA ILE A 53 30.57 -10.06 -21.53
C ILE A 53 30.53 -10.55 -20.08
N ASN A 54 31.67 -11.05 -19.59
CA ASN A 54 31.83 -11.46 -18.19
C ASN A 54 31.58 -10.29 -17.22
N GLN A 55 32.20 -9.14 -17.47
CA GLN A 55 31.98 -7.91 -16.68
C GLN A 55 30.51 -7.46 -16.70
N ALA A 56 29.83 -7.56 -17.84
CA ALA A 56 28.39 -7.27 -17.93
C ALA A 56 27.55 -8.22 -17.04
N GLY A 57 27.95 -9.49 -16.92
CA GLY A 57 27.31 -10.46 -16.03
C GLY A 57 27.42 -10.09 -14.54
N TYR A 58 28.57 -9.60 -14.08
CA TYR A 58 28.73 -9.11 -12.71
C TYR A 58 27.91 -7.84 -12.45
N LEU A 59 27.87 -6.92 -13.41
CA LEU A 59 27.03 -5.70 -13.31
C LEU A 59 25.55 -6.05 -13.23
N LEU A 60 25.08 -6.99 -14.06
CA LEU A 60 23.71 -7.49 -14.02
C LEU A 60 23.39 -8.12 -12.65
N SER A 61 24.30 -8.93 -12.10
CA SER A 61 24.13 -9.48 -10.75
C SER A 61 24.08 -8.39 -9.68
N GLY A 62 24.87 -7.31 -9.84
CA GLY A 62 24.86 -6.16 -8.95
C GLY A 62 23.50 -5.45 -8.95
N ALA A 63 22.89 -5.24 -10.13
CA ALA A 63 21.57 -4.62 -10.28
C ALA A 63 20.51 -5.38 -9.48
N PHE A 64 20.44 -6.70 -9.69
CA PHE A 64 19.51 -7.54 -8.93
C PHE A 64 19.77 -7.53 -7.41
N GLY A 65 21.03 -7.41 -7.00
CA GLY A 65 21.39 -7.21 -5.59
C GLY A 65 20.81 -5.92 -5.02
N VAL A 66 20.89 -4.81 -5.76
CA VAL A 66 20.28 -3.52 -5.39
C VAL A 66 18.77 -3.65 -5.25
N VAL A 67 18.08 -4.27 -6.22
CA VAL A 67 16.63 -4.50 -6.17
C VAL A 67 16.21 -5.37 -4.98
N LEU A 68 17.01 -6.37 -4.63
CA LEU A 68 16.75 -7.20 -3.45
C LEU A 68 16.84 -6.39 -2.16
N VAL A 69 17.90 -5.60 -2.01
CA VAL A 69 18.08 -4.71 -0.86
C VAL A 69 16.92 -3.71 -0.76
N TYR A 70 16.52 -3.13 -1.90
CA TYR A 70 15.34 -2.25 -1.98
C TYR A 70 14.08 -2.92 -1.45
N ASN A 71 13.74 -4.11 -1.94
CA ASN A 71 12.52 -4.81 -1.55
C ASN A 71 12.50 -5.10 -0.05
N ILE A 72 13.63 -5.54 0.53
CA ILE A 72 13.75 -5.76 1.98
C ILE A 72 13.52 -4.46 2.76
N ILE A 73 14.21 -3.37 2.37
CA ILE A 73 14.08 -2.08 3.05
C ILE A 73 12.67 -1.51 2.90
N ALA A 74 12.07 -1.61 1.72
CA ALA A 74 10.73 -1.10 1.43
C ALA A 74 9.67 -1.83 2.28
N THR A 75 9.78 -3.15 2.43
CA THR A 75 8.89 -3.93 3.29
C THR A 75 9.11 -3.60 4.76
N LEU A 76 10.36 -3.49 5.23
CA LEU A 76 10.67 -3.05 6.59
C LEU A 76 10.13 -1.64 6.89
N ALA A 77 10.26 -0.72 5.93
CA ALA A 77 9.77 0.65 6.03
C ALA A 77 8.24 0.69 6.14
N GLN A 78 7.54 -0.15 5.35
CA GLN A 78 6.09 -0.28 5.40
C GLN A 78 5.63 -0.84 6.76
N MET A 79 6.31 -1.86 7.27
CA MET A 79 6.00 -2.44 8.59
C MET A 79 6.21 -1.44 9.73
N ARG A 80 7.26 -0.61 9.65
CA ARG A 80 7.55 0.42 10.66
C ARG A 80 6.74 1.70 10.47
N LYS A 81 5.85 1.76 9.46
CA LYS A 81 5.08 2.98 9.08
C LYS A 81 5.98 4.21 8.88
N GLN A 82 7.17 4.01 8.29
CA GLN A 82 8.16 5.07 8.04
C GLN A 82 8.22 5.39 6.54
N PRO A 83 7.38 6.33 6.03
CA PRO A 83 7.34 6.67 4.61
C PRO A 83 8.66 7.29 4.11
N GLY A 84 9.39 7.98 4.99
CA GLY A 84 10.73 8.52 4.70
C GLY A 84 11.73 7.45 4.29
N LEU A 85 11.79 6.33 5.02
CA LEU A 85 12.74 5.25 4.73
C LEU A 85 12.45 4.60 3.37
N LYS A 86 11.16 4.49 3.00
CA LYS A 86 10.74 3.98 1.69
C LYS A 86 11.20 4.90 0.56
N ALA A 87 11.00 6.22 0.69
CA ALA A 87 11.41 7.16 -0.34
C ALA A 87 12.94 7.21 -0.52
N VAL A 88 13.70 7.15 0.59
CA VAL A 88 15.16 7.06 0.54
C VAL A 88 15.61 5.77 -0.15
N ALA A 89 14.96 4.64 0.15
CA ALA A 89 15.25 3.38 -0.51
C ALA A 89 14.99 3.43 -2.03
N ILE A 90 13.85 4.02 -2.46
CA ILE A 90 13.54 4.22 -3.89
C ILE A 90 14.62 5.07 -4.57
N SER A 91 14.97 6.20 -3.96
CA SER A 91 15.99 7.13 -4.46
C SER A 91 17.35 6.46 -4.62
N ALA A 92 17.81 5.74 -3.58
CA ALA A 92 19.08 5.02 -3.61
C ALA A 92 19.10 3.92 -4.69
N THR A 93 17.98 3.23 -4.88
CA THR A 93 17.82 2.18 -5.90
C THR A 93 17.93 2.76 -7.30
N ILE A 94 17.21 3.85 -7.58
CA ILE A 94 17.27 4.55 -8.87
C ILE A 94 18.70 4.99 -9.20
N TYR A 95 19.39 5.57 -8.22
CA TYR A 95 20.76 6.01 -8.40
C TYR A 95 21.71 4.85 -8.70
N ALA A 96 21.68 3.79 -7.87
CA ALA A 96 22.57 2.64 -8.01
C ALA A 96 22.31 1.88 -9.33
N GLU A 97 21.04 1.61 -9.68
CA GLU A 97 20.66 1.00 -10.95
C GLU A 97 21.10 1.87 -12.15
N GLY A 98 20.93 3.18 -12.06
CA GLY A 98 21.38 4.08 -13.11
C GLY A 98 22.90 4.07 -13.30
N GLN A 99 23.69 4.00 -12.23
CA GLN A 99 25.15 3.84 -12.33
C GLN A 99 25.53 2.50 -12.99
N ILE A 100 24.81 1.42 -12.66
CA ILE A 100 25.04 0.11 -13.27
C ILE A 100 24.67 0.14 -14.76
N ALA A 101 23.54 0.75 -15.12
CA ALA A 101 23.10 0.91 -16.50
C ALA A 101 24.11 1.70 -17.34
N ILE A 102 24.67 2.79 -16.81
CA ILE A 102 25.72 3.58 -17.50
C ILE A 102 26.95 2.71 -17.80
N ARG A 103 27.37 1.88 -16.84
CA ARG A 103 28.52 0.96 -17.03
C ARG A 103 28.22 -0.14 -18.05
N ILE A 104 26.99 -0.65 -18.08
CA ILE A 104 26.58 -1.63 -19.10
C ILE A 104 26.57 -0.99 -20.50
N ILE A 105 26.03 0.22 -20.62
CA ILE A 105 26.02 0.98 -21.89
C ILE A 105 27.44 1.25 -22.36
N SER A 106 28.35 1.69 -21.48
CA SER A 106 29.74 1.95 -21.86
C SER A 106 30.47 0.69 -22.32
N LEU A 107 30.23 -0.46 -21.67
CA LEU A 107 30.76 -1.76 -22.10
C LEU A 107 30.21 -2.20 -23.46
N LEU A 108 28.91 -2.01 -23.70
CA LEU A 108 28.27 -2.35 -24.97
C LEU A 108 28.81 -1.50 -26.12
N ILE A 109 28.92 -0.18 -25.94
CA ILE A 109 29.47 0.71 -26.97
C ILE A 109 30.95 0.40 -27.20
N ALA A 110 31.74 0.14 -26.16
CA ALA A 110 33.13 -0.27 -26.31
C ALA A 110 33.30 -1.65 -27.00
N SER A 111 32.26 -2.47 -27.08
CA SER A 111 32.28 -3.80 -27.72
C SER A 111 31.88 -3.79 -29.19
N SER A 112 31.15 -2.76 -29.65
CA SER A 112 30.60 -2.72 -31.02
C SER A 112 31.62 -2.38 -32.10
N GLY A 113 32.86 -2.04 -31.73
CA GLY A 113 33.94 -1.73 -32.68
C GLY A 113 33.67 -0.49 -33.54
N ALA A 114 32.62 0.28 -33.23
CA ALA A 114 32.33 1.54 -33.89
C ALA A 114 33.49 2.51 -33.61
N GLY A 115 34.31 2.77 -34.63
CA GLY A 115 35.30 3.84 -34.59
C GLY A 115 34.56 5.16 -34.42
N GLU A 116 34.54 5.69 -33.21
CA GLU A 116 33.77 6.89 -32.89
C GLU A 116 34.66 8.05 -32.43
N PRO A 117 34.23 9.30 -32.70
CA PRO A 117 34.92 10.50 -32.27
C PRO A 117 34.99 10.54 -30.73
N SER A 118 36.22 10.58 -30.22
CA SER A 118 36.54 10.74 -28.80
C SER A 118 35.75 11.91 -28.18
N GLY A 119 34.73 11.59 -27.39
CA GLY A 119 33.94 12.57 -26.63
C GLY A 119 32.42 12.33 -26.59
N LEU A 120 31.84 11.60 -27.56
CA LEU A 120 30.39 11.41 -27.61
C LEU A 120 29.88 10.43 -26.53
N ILE A 121 30.60 9.33 -26.30
CA ILE A 121 30.28 8.35 -25.23
C ILE A 121 30.37 9.00 -23.85
N GLU A 122 31.40 9.82 -23.64
CA GLU A 122 31.62 10.52 -22.37
C GLU A 122 30.51 11.57 -22.14
N ALA A 123 30.12 12.30 -23.18
CA ALA A 123 29.00 13.24 -23.11
C ALA A 123 27.67 12.53 -22.81
N VAL A 124 27.35 11.43 -23.52
CA VAL A 124 26.13 10.65 -23.28
C VAL A 124 26.12 10.07 -21.86
N GLY A 125 27.24 9.52 -21.40
CA GLY A 125 27.38 9.02 -20.02
C GLY A 125 27.16 10.10 -18.96
N GLN A 126 27.70 11.31 -19.17
CA GLN A 126 27.49 12.44 -18.27
C GLN A 126 26.02 12.88 -18.22
N PHE A 127 25.31 12.88 -19.35
CA PHE A 127 23.90 13.27 -19.41
C PHE A 127 22.97 12.23 -18.80
N ILE A 128 23.24 10.94 -19.02
CA ILE A 128 22.51 9.87 -18.34
C ILE A 128 22.74 9.95 -16.83
N ASN A 129 23.97 10.20 -16.39
CA ASN A 129 24.29 10.38 -14.96
C ASN A 129 23.51 11.55 -14.33
N LEU A 130 23.44 12.68 -15.04
CA LEU A 130 22.65 13.83 -14.61
C LEU A 130 21.16 13.50 -14.53
N GLY A 131 20.60 12.83 -15.54
CA GLY A 131 19.19 12.39 -15.53
C GLY A 131 18.87 11.42 -14.39
N VAL A 132 19.73 10.45 -14.14
CA VAL A 132 19.61 9.50 -13.02
C VAL A 132 19.70 10.21 -11.68
N SER A 133 20.62 11.17 -11.53
CA SER A 133 20.79 11.94 -10.29
C SER A 133 19.57 12.80 -10.00
N ILE A 134 19.02 13.46 -11.03
CA ILE A 134 17.78 14.23 -10.91
C ILE A 134 16.62 13.30 -10.54
N ALA A 135 16.51 12.12 -11.15
CA ALA A 135 15.47 11.13 -10.83
C ALA A 135 15.56 10.69 -9.36
N ALA A 136 16.78 10.43 -8.88
CA ALA A 136 17.01 10.04 -7.49
C ALA A 136 16.58 11.15 -6.52
N VAL A 137 16.92 12.41 -6.79
CA VAL A 137 16.48 13.54 -5.95
C VAL A 137 14.97 13.75 -6.05
N PHE A 138 14.40 13.67 -7.26
CA PHE A 138 12.97 13.86 -7.49
C PHE A 138 12.12 12.81 -6.75
N THR A 139 12.58 11.56 -6.69
CA THR A 139 11.87 10.50 -5.96
C THR A 139 11.91 10.65 -4.44
N LEU A 140 12.81 11.45 -3.86
CA LEU A 140 12.74 11.79 -2.43
C LEU A 140 11.45 12.54 -2.08
N PHE A 141 10.89 13.31 -3.01
CA PHE A 141 9.61 13.98 -2.81
C PHE A 141 8.42 13.02 -2.75
N ALA A 142 8.61 11.71 -3.01
CA ALA A 142 7.59 10.70 -2.81
C ALA A 142 7.10 10.61 -1.35
N VAL A 143 7.88 11.08 -0.37
CA VAL A 143 7.45 11.18 1.05
C VAL A 143 6.17 11.99 1.19
N PHE A 144 5.95 12.99 0.34
CA PHE A 144 4.78 13.86 0.41
C PHE A 144 3.49 13.22 -0.12
N LYS A 145 3.54 11.98 -0.64
CA LYS A 145 2.35 11.28 -1.16
C LYS A 145 1.22 11.20 -0.12
N ASP A 146 1.58 11.02 1.15
CA ASP A 146 0.63 10.85 2.25
C ASP A 146 0.32 12.18 2.97
N SER A 147 0.71 13.32 2.39
CA SER A 147 0.42 14.65 2.94
C SER A 147 -1.07 15.01 2.85
N GLU A 148 -1.61 15.64 3.89
CA GLU A 148 -3.00 16.15 3.91
C GLU A 148 -3.27 17.22 2.84
N ASN A 149 -2.25 17.98 2.45
CA ASN A 149 -2.36 18.96 1.37
C ASN A 149 -2.44 18.27 0.00
N ALA A 150 -3.56 18.48 -0.72
CA ALA A 150 -3.83 17.89 -2.03
C ALA A 150 -2.77 18.18 -3.10
N TYR A 151 -2.11 19.34 -3.05
CA TYR A 151 -1.04 19.70 -3.99
C TYR A 151 0.23 18.89 -3.72
N LEU A 152 0.63 18.79 -2.44
CA LEU A 152 1.81 18.03 -2.00
C LEU A 152 1.61 16.52 -2.21
N SER A 153 0.41 16.00 -1.93
CA SER A 153 0.00 14.61 -2.21
C SER A 153 0.06 14.28 -3.71
N SER A 154 -0.45 15.18 -4.57
CA SER A 154 -0.41 14.97 -6.03
C SER A 154 1.01 14.98 -6.57
N PHE A 155 1.86 15.90 -6.09
CA PHE A 155 3.26 15.99 -6.46
C PHE A 155 4.06 14.78 -5.95
N GLY A 156 3.87 14.38 -4.69
CA GLY A 156 4.46 13.16 -4.13
C GLY A 156 3.98 11.89 -4.84
N GLY A 157 2.74 11.85 -5.30
CA GLY A 157 2.19 10.79 -6.14
C GLY A 157 2.92 10.68 -7.48
N LEU A 158 3.18 11.81 -8.15
CA LEU A 158 3.96 11.86 -9.38
C LEU A 158 5.41 11.38 -9.15
N ALA A 159 6.05 11.87 -8.08
CA ALA A 159 7.40 11.49 -7.68
C ALA A 159 7.52 10.00 -7.29
N SER A 160 6.45 9.41 -6.74
CA SER A 160 6.42 7.99 -6.37
C SER A 160 6.32 7.04 -7.56
N ASN A 161 5.91 7.52 -8.73
CA ASN A 161 5.81 6.69 -9.93
C ASN A 161 7.17 6.61 -10.62
N TYR A 162 7.84 5.46 -10.46
CA TYR A 162 9.17 5.18 -11.01
C TYR A 162 9.26 5.48 -12.51
N LEU A 163 8.31 4.99 -13.33
CA LEU A 163 8.37 5.16 -14.79
C LEU A 163 8.28 6.63 -15.18
N VAL A 164 7.42 7.40 -14.52
CA VAL A 164 7.23 8.82 -14.80
C VAL A 164 8.45 9.62 -14.33
N SER A 165 8.88 9.40 -13.09
CA SER A 165 10.03 10.07 -12.48
C SER A 165 11.31 9.87 -13.28
N VAL A 166 11.65 8.62 -13.60
CA VAL A 166 12.87 8.28 -14.33
C VAL A 166 12.80 8.78 -15.76
N SER A 167 11.67 8.61 -16.47
CA SER A 167 11.53 9.06 -17.86
C SER A 167 11.61 10.57 -17.98
N ILE A 168 10.88 11.33 -17.15
CA ILE A 168 10.94 12.79 -17.17
C ILE A 168 12.35 13.27 -16.85
N SER A 169 13.01 12.70 -15.85
CA SER A 169 14.35 13.11 -15.44
C SER A 169 15.41 12.77 -16.48
N LEU A 170 15.31 11.63 -17.15
CA LEU A 170 16.17 11.26 -18.29
C LEU A 170 15.94 12.18 -19.48
N ILE A 171 14.68 12.43 -19.85
CA ILE A 171 14.35 13.34 -20.95
C ILE A 171 14.86 14.75 -20.63
N SER A 172 14.64 15.25 -19.41
CA SER A 172 15.16 16.55 -18.98
C SER A 172 16.68 16.57 -18.95
N GLY A 173 17.34 15.53 -18.43
CA GLY A 173 18.80 15.45 -18.37
C GLY A 173 19.45 15.38 -19.76
N LEU A 174 18.87 14.61 -20.67
CA LEU A 174 19.29 14.55 -22.07
C LEU A 174 18.99 15.86 -22.79
N TYR A 175 17.83 16.47 -22.56
CA TYR A 175 17.46 17.74 -23.18
C TYR A 175 18.40 18.87 -22.74
N TYR A 176 18.56 19.09 -21.43
CA TYR A 176 19.47 20.13 -20.93
C TYR A 176 20.93 19.84 -21.29
N GLY A 177 21.36 18.58 -21.16
CA GLY A 177 22.73 18.19 -21.47
C GLY A 177 23.09 18.34 -22.95
N PHE A 178 22.26 17.77 -23.82
CA PHE A 178 22.48 17.77 -25.27
C PHE A 178 22.30 19.17 -25.86
N PHE A 179 21.29 19.95 -25.45
CA PHE A 179 21.01 21.26 -26.03
C PHE A 179 21.84 22.42 -25.44
N LEU A 180 22.00 22.54 -24.12
CA LEU A 180 22.78 23.66 -23.55
C LEU A 180 24.30 23.43 -23.61
N GLY A 181 24.77 22.17 -23.52
CA GLY A 181 26.20 21.87 -23.34
C GLY A 181 26.87 21.16 -24.52
N GLY A 182 26.23 20.12 -25.07
CA GLY A 182 26.81 19.26 -26.11
C GLY A 182 26.76 19.86 -27.52
N LEU A 183 25.62 20.42 -27.90
CA LEU A 183 25.37 20.96 -29.24
C LEU A 183 26.28 22.15 -29.59
N ALA A 184 26.56 23.02 -28.62
CA ALA A 184 27.46 24.17 -28.80
C ALA A 184 28.90 23.76 -29.12
N LYS A 185 29.35 22.58 -28.67
CA LYS A 185 30.69 22.04 -28.92
C LYS A 185 30.78 21.24 -30.22
N LEU A 186 29.72 20.53 -30.61
CA LEU A 186 29.69 19.65 -31.80
C LEU A 186 29.28 20.37 -33.09
N ALA A 187 28.44 21.41 -33.03
CA ALA A 187 27.97 22.13 -34.21
C ALA A 187 27.62 23.61 -33.88
N PRO A 188 28.57 24.55 -34.03
CA PRO A 188 28.38 25.94 -33.61
C PRO A 188 27.26 26.68 -34.39
N GLY A 189 26.87 26.22 -35.58
CA GLY A 189 25.75 26.78 -36.34
C GLY A 189 24.36 26.50 -35.73
N ILE A 190 24.23 25.45 -34.90
CA ILE A 190 22.96 25.09 -34.25
C ILE A 190 22.76 25.89 -32.96
N SER A 191 23.79 26.59 -32.46
CA SER A 191 23.67 27.45 -31.28
C SER A 191 22.65 28.59 -31.48
N GLN A 192 22.34 28.93 -32.74
CA GLN A 192 21.31 29.91 -33.12
C GLN A 192 19.88 29.37 -32.95
N LEU A 193 19.69 28.04 -32.91
CA LEU A 193 18.39 27.39 -32.67
C LEU A 193 18.12 27.13 -31.18
N THR A 194 19.15 27.21 -30.32
CA THR A 194 19.05 27.01 -28.85
C THR A 194 17.93 27.85 -28.21
N PRO A 195 17.77 29.15 -28.53
CA PRO A 195 16.69 29.95 -27.94
C PRO A 195 15.30 29.40 -28.28
N TYR A 196 15.05 29.01 -29.54
CA TYR A 196 13.74 28.46 -29.94
C TYR A 196 13.45 27.15 -29.22
N VAL A 197 14.45 26.30 -29.08
CA VAL A 197 14.31 25.03 -28.35
C VAL A 197 14.03 25.28 -26.87
N GLU A 198 14.80 26.14 -26.20
CA GLU A 198 14.57 26.53 -24.79
C GLU A 198 13.16 27.07 -24.56
N TRP A 199 12.68 27.95 -25.45
CA TRP A 199 11.32 28.48 -25.38
C TRP A 199 10.26 27.40 -25.59
N THR A 200 10.47 26.42 -26.48
CA THR A 200 9.54 25.29 -26.57
C THR A 200 9.53 24.44 -25.30
N GLY A 201 10.67 24.21 -24.66
CA GLY A 201 10.77 23.51 -23.38
C GLY A 201 10.04 24.24 -22.25
N ILE A 202 10.25 25.55 -22.13
CA ILE A 202 9.55 26.41 -21.15
C ILE A 202 8.04 26.37 -21.40
N CYS A 203 7.60 26.47 -22.66
CA CYS A 203 6.18 26.39 -23.02
C CYS A 203 5.55 25.03 -22.69
N ILE A 204 6.25 23.93 -22.94
CA ILE A 204 5.79 22.57 -22.57
C ILE A 204 5.69 22.43 -21.05
N PHE A 205 6.71 22.90 -20.32
CA PHE A 205 6.70 22.87 -18.85
C PHE A 205 5.58 23.71 -18.26
N ALA A 206 5.38 24.92 -18.78
CA ALA A 206 4.26 25.79 -18.40
C ALA A 206 2.90 25.16 -18.73
N ALA A 207 2.76 24.49 -19.87
CA ALA A 207 1.55 23.77 -20.24
C ALA A 207 1.28 22.57 -19.31
N LEU A 208 2.31 21.84 -18.88
CA LEU A 208 2.21 20.78 -17.89
C LEU A 208 1.77 21.32 -16.52
N LEU A 209 2.41 22.38 -16.03
CA LEU A 209 1.97 23.04 -14.80
C LEU A 209 0.53 23.53 -14.90
N PHE A 210 0.17 24.16 -16.02
CA PHE A 210 -1.19 24.64 -16.26
C PHE A 210 -2.21 23.51 -16.31
N THR A 211 -1.92 22.38 -16.95
CA THR A 211 -2.84 21.23 -17.00
C THR A 211 -3.01 20.57 -15.64
N VAL A 212 -1.94 20.46 -14.84
CA VAL A 212 -2.02 19.96 -13.46
C VAL A 212 -2.82 20.93 -12.57
N MET A 213 -2.53 22.23 -12.62
CA MET A 213 -3.28 23.26 -11.90
C MET A 213 -4.76 23.28 -12.31
N ARG A 214 -5.05 23.18 -13.61
CA ARG A 214 -6.42 23.14 -14.14
C ARG A 214 -7.19 21.91 -13.66
N ARG A 215 -6.56 20.74 -13.63
CA ARG A 215 -7.17 19.51 -13.07
C ARG A 215 -7.40 19.64 -11.56
N GLY A 216 -6.49 20.30 -10.84
CA GLY A 216 -6.66 20.62 -9.41
C GLY A 216 -7.85 21.56 -9.15
N MET A 217 -7.94 22.65 -9.91
CA MET A 217 -9.06 23.61 -9.85
C MET A 217 -10.40 22.98 -10.22
N GLN A 218 -10.45 22.11 -11.23
CA GLN A 218 -11.70 21.44 -11.60
C GLN A 218 -12.21 20.54 -10.46
N LYS A 219 -11.32 19.91 -9.68
CA LYS A 219 -11.71 19.12 -8.51
C LYS A 219 -12.16 19.99 -7.33
N SER A 220 -11.59 21.18 -7.14
CA SER A 220 -11.98 22.10 -6.05
C SER A 220 -13.22 22.94 -6.37
N ILE A 221 -13.48 23.24 -7.65
CA ILE A 221 -14.66 23.99 -8.12
C ILE A 221 -15.87 23.07 -8.27
N MET A 222 -15.66 21.75 -8.35
CA MET A 222 -16.72 20.76 -8.18
C MET A 222 -17.05 20.58 -6.69
N VAL A 223 -17.29 21.70 -5.99
CA VAL A 223 -18.13 21.67 -4.79
C VAL A 223 -19.45 21.08 -5.25
N ARG A 224 -19.75 19.89 -4.73
CA ARG A 224 -21.08 19.28 -4.77
C ARG A 224 -22.04 20.38 -4.34
N ASN A 225 -22.69 21.04 -5.30
CA ASN A 225 -23.85 21.85 -5.00
C ASN A 225 -24.76 20.92 -4.21
N ARG A 226 -24.93 21.23 -2.92
CA ARG A 226 -26.06 20.74 -2.13
C ARG A 226 -27.30 21.35 -2.78
N LEU A 227 -27.69 20.82 -3.94
CA LEU A 227 -29.06 20.87 -4.39
C LEU A 227 -29.81 20.18 -3.25
N GLY A 228 -30.54 20.99 -2.49
CA GLY A 228 -31.30 20.53 -1.35
C GLY A 228 -32.12 19.32 -1.74
N ASP A 229 -32.16 18.33 -0.84
CA ASP A 229 -32.98 17.15 -1.00
C ASP A 229 -34.41 17.60 -1.31
N TRP A 230 -34.83 17.38 -2.55
CA TRP A 230 -36.24 17.32 -2.89
C TRP A 230 -36.80 16.12 -2.15
N ARG A 231 -37.28 16.40 -0.94
CA ARG A 231 -37.95 15.47 -0.05
C ARG A 231 -39.24 15.02 -0.75
N LYS A 232 -39.13 13.97 -1.54
CA LYS A 232 -40.26 13.22 -2.09
C LYS A 232 -41.15 12.86 -0.90
N HIS A 233 -42.41 13.26 -0.96
CA HIS A 233 -43.40 12.94 0.06
C HIS A 233 -43.61 11.41 0.02
N LEU A 234 -42.84 10.68 0.83
CA LEU A 234 -43.02 9.26 1.06
C LEU A 234 -44.26 9.12 1.94
N GLN A 235 -45.37 8.79 1.28
CA GLN A 235 -46.59 8.35 1.90
C GLN A 235 -46.25 7.16 2.82
N GLN A 236 -46.45 7.34 4.12
CA GLN A 236 -46.27 6.28 5.12
C GLN A 236 -47.30 5.18 4.86
N VAL A 237 -46.86 4.14 4.16
CA VAL A 237 -47.52 2.83 4.21
C VAL A 237 -46.81 2.05 5.29
N THR A 238 -47.53 1.78 6.37
CA THR A 238 -47.06 1.00 7.51
C THR A 238 -46.90 -0.47 7.13
N THR A 239 -45.70 -0.84 6.70
CA THR A 239 -45.27 -2.25 6.71
C THR A 239 -44.36 -2.45 7.92
N TYR A 240 -44.97 -2.63 9.08
CA TYR A 240 -44.26 -2.80 10.35
C TYR A 240 -43.65 -4.21 10.44
N LYS A 241 -42.36 -4.27 10.83
CA LYS A 241 -41.58 -5.41 11.37
C LYS A 241 -40.66 -6.26 10.46
N GLY A 242 -40.64 -6.12 9.13
CA GLY A 242 -39.74 -6.94 8.28
C GLY A 242 -38.30 -6.40 8.12
N ASP A 243 -38.15 -5.12 7.77
CA ASP A 243 -36.88 -4.57 7.26
C ASP A 243 -35.83 -4.22 8.33
N ARG A 244 -36.26 -3.96 9.58
CA ARG A 244 -35.32 -3.58 10.67
C ARG A 244 -34.40 -4.74 11.11
N PHE A 245 -34.83 -5.99 10.95
CA PHE A 245 -34.08 -7.18 11.38
C PHE A 245 -33.08 -7.70 10.33
N VAL A 246 -33.36 -7.51 9.04
CA VAL A 246 -32.44 -7.92 7.96
C VAL A 246 -31.13 -7.13 8.07
N GLY A 247 -31.22 -5.81 8.19
CA GLY A 247 -30.03 -4.97 8.37
C GLY A 247 -29.32 -5.17 9.71
N PHE A 248 -29.97 -5.75 10.73
CA PHE A 248 -29.31 -6.09 11.99
C PHE A 248 -28.47 -7.35 11.88
N THR A 249 -28.99 -8.38 11.21
CA THR A 249 -28.30 -9.64 10.97
C THR A 249 -27.04 -9.43 10.10
N GLU A 250 -27.14 -8.57 9.08
CA GLU A 250 -26.01 -8.21 8.22
C GLU A 250 -24.87 -7.53 9.01
N MET A 251 -25.17 -6.62 9.94
CA MET A 251 -24.14 -5.98 10.76
C MET A 251 -23.52 -6.93 11.79
N ILE A 252 -24.29 -7.89 12.31
CA ILE A 252 -23.74 -8.96 13.16
C ILE A 252 -22.76 -9.81 12.35
N GLU A 253 -23.15 -10.22 11.14
CA GLU A 253 -22.30 -10.99 10.24
C GLU A 253 -21.03 -10.20 9.84
N GLU A 254 -21.18 -8.91 9.56
CA GLU A 254 -20.06 -8.01 9.25
C GLU A 254 -19.09 -7.90 10.43
N PHE A 255 -19.58 -7.78 11.67
CA PHE A 255 -18.74 -7.76 12.86
C PHE A 255 -18.03 -9.11 13.07
N VAL A 256 -18.76 -10.23 13.01
CA VAL A 256 -18.20 -11.57 13.24
C VAL A 256 -17.12 -11.88 12.20
N THR A 257 -17.36 -11.55 10.94
CA THR A 257 -16.47 -11.91 9.83
C THR A 257 -15.31 -10.92 9.69
N HIS A 258 -15.58 -9.60 9.72
CA HIS A 258 -14.61 -8.56 9.38
C HIS A 258 -14.14 -7.72 10.58
N GLY A 259 -14.69 -7.91 11.78
CA GLY A 259 -14.31 -7.16 12.98
C GLY A 259 -14.85 -5.73 13.02
N ASN A 260 -15.71 -5.34 12.08
CA ASN A 260 -16.26 -3.99 12.01
C ASN A 260 -17.33 -3.78 13.10
N LYS A 261 -16.92 -3.19 14.23
CA LYS A 261 -17.80 -2.97 15.40
C LYS A 261 -18.55 -1.65 15.39
N ASP A 262 -18.15 -0.67 14.59
CA ASP A 262 -18.63 0.71 14.70
C ASP A 262 -20.12 0.83 14.39
N ARG A 263 -20.57 0.21 13.28
CA ARG A 263 -21.97 0.24 12.87
C ARG A 263 -22.87 -0.55 13.83
N LEU A 264 -22.35 -1.66 14.34
CA LEU A 264 -23.05 -2.51 15.31
C LEU A 264 -23.25 -1.78 16.64
N LEU A 265 -22.20 -1.12 17.16
CA LEU A 265 -22.24 -0.34 18.40
C LEU A 265 -23.25 0.80 18.32
N VAL A 266 -23.26 1.57 17.23
CA VAL A 266 -24.22 2.67 17.03
C VAL A 266 -25.65 2.15 17.04
N LYS A 267 -25.93 1.05 16.34
CA LYS A 267 -27.28 0.48 16.26
C LYS A 267 -27.75 -0.07 17.61
N LEU A 268 -26.86 -0.74 18.35
CA LEU A 268 -27.17 -1.27 19.68
C LEU A 268 -27.41 -0.14 20.70
N ALA A 269 -26.61 0.93 20.66
CA ALA A 269 -26.80 2.09 21.53
C ALA A 269 -28.14 2.79 21.25
N LEU A 270 -28.50 2.98 19.97
CA LEU A 270 -29.81 3.52 19.58
C LEU A 270 -30.96 2.63 20.06
N PHE A 271 -30.83 1.30 19.91
CA PHE A 271 -31.86 0.37 20.37
C PHE A 271 -32.05 0.41 21.90
N LEU A 272 -30.98 0.48 22.68
CA LEU A 272 -31.08 0.57 24.14
C LEU A 272 -31.67 1.91 24.59
N ASN A 273 -31.28 3.01 23.94
CA ASN A 273 -31.84 4.34 24.19
C ASN A 273 -33.33 4.42 23.84
N GLU A 274 -33.75 3.82 22.71
CA GLU A 274 -35.18 3.71 22.35
C GLU A 274 -36.00 2.93 23.40
N ASN A 275 -35.37 2.04 24.17
CA ASN A 275 -35.97 1.29 25.28
C ASN A 275 -35.80 1.98 26.64
N GLN A 276 -35.44 3.27 26.68
CA GLN A 276 -35.29 4.07 27.90
C GLN A 276 -34.22 3.57 28.88
N VAL A 277 -33.21 2.86 28.39
CA VAL A 277 -32.01 2.50 29.17
C VAL A 277 -31.14 3.75 29.35
N SER A 278 -30.62 3.97 30.56
CA SER A 278 -29.77 5.13 30.86
C SER A 278 -28.42 5.05 30.14
N ASP A 279 -27.80 6.20 29.84
CA ASP A 279 -26.50 6.25 29.15
C ASP A 279 -25.40 5.50 29.91
N GLU A 280 -25.43 5.53 31.26
CA GLU A 280 -24.54 4.76 32.12
C GLU A 280 -24.73 3.24 31.95
N GLU A 281 -25.97 2.76 31.93
CA GLU A 281 -26.29 1.34 31.71
C GLU A 281 -25.96 0.89 30.28
N ILE A 282 -26.14 1.75 29.28
CA ILE A 282 -25.74 1.48 27.89
C ILE A 282 -24.23 1.25 27.81
N SER A 283 -23.44 2.10 28.47
CA SER A 283 -21.98 1.98 28.52
C SER A 283 -21.54 0.71 29.23
N GLU A 284 -22.23 0.30 30.30
CA GLU A 284 -21.96 -0.95 31.01
C GLU A 284 -22.32 -2.19 30.16
N LEU A 285 -23.49 -2.19 29.52
CA LEU A 285 -23.96 -3.29 28.68
C LEU A 285 -23.09 -3.50 27.44
N LEU A 286 -22.66 -2.40 26.80
CA LEU A 286 -21.82 -2.43 25.60
C LEU A 286 -20.31 -2.42 25.91
N GLY A 287 -19.92 -2.30 27.18
CA GLY A 287 -18.53 -2.10 27.59
C GLY A 287 -17.56 -3.17 27.09
N ASP A 288 -17.98 -4.44 27.10
CA ASP A 288 -17.18 -5.56 26.60
C ASP A 288 -16.94 -5.45 25.08
N LEU A 289 -17.94 -5.00 24.32
CA LEU A 289 -17.86 -4.80 22.87
C LEU A 289 -17.03 -3.55 22.51
N ILE A 290 -17.13 -2.49 23.31
CA ILE A 290 -16.35 -1.25 23.15
C ILE A 290 -14.86 -1.53 23.37
N LYS A 291 -14.50 -2.25 24.44
CA LYS A 291 -13.12 -2.53 24.83
C LYS A 291 -12.44 -3.60 23.99
N TYR A 292 -13.20 -4.45 23.31
CA TYR A 292 -12.64 -5.54 22.51
C TYR A 292 -11.79 -5.02 21.33
N GLN A 293 -10.61 -5.63 21.16
CA GLN A 293 -9.74 -5.49 20.00
C GLN A 293 -9.25 -6.88 19.59
N ASP A 294 -9.24 -7.14 18.29
CA ASP A 294 -8.73 -8.40 17.75
C ASP A 294 -7.22 -8.54 17.96
N GLU A 295 -6.75 -9.78 18.08
CA GLU A 295 -5.31 -10.04 18.07
C GLU A 295 -4.73 -9.80 16.67
N GLU A 296 -3.68 -8.97 16.58
CA GLU A 296 -3.01 -8.67 15.31
C GLU A 296 -2.29 -9.91 14.75
N LYS A 297 -2.42 -10.13 13.44
CA LYS A 297 -1.72 -11.23 12.75
C LYS A 297 -0.19 -10.99 12.81
N PRO A 298 0.61 -11.99 13.25
CA PRO A 298 2.06 -11.85 13.30
C PRO A 298 2.69 -11.65 11.91
N ASN A 299 3.68 -10.77 11.83
CA ASN A 299 4.35 -10.38 10.58
C ASN A 299 5.06 -11.53 9.83
N VAL A 300 5.49 -12.55 10.58
CA VAL A 300 6.01 -13.83 10.08
C VAL A 300 5.40 -14.92 10.93
N SER A 301 4.76 -15.89 10.30
CA SER A 301 4.21 -17.03 11.02
C SER A 301 4.35 -18.33 10.22
N ARG A 302 4.32 -19.45 10.93
CA ARG A 302 4.18 -20.76 10.27
C ARG A 302 2.82 -20.81 9.60
N ARG A 303 2.78 -21.42 8.41
CA ARG A 303 1.58 -21.63 7.62
C ARG A 303 0.41 -22.14 8.47
N GLY A 304 -0.73 -21.47 8.37
CA GLY A 304 -1.95 -21.80 9.13
C GLY A 304 -2.11 -21.08 10.48
N ARG A 305 -1.05 -20.49 11.07
CA ARG A 305 -1.18 -19.76 12.35
C ARG A 305 -2.00 -18.48 12.21
N ALA A 306 -1.90 -17.78 11.07
CA ALA A 306 -2.75 -16.62 10.79
C ALA A 306 -4.23 -16.99 10.69
N LEU A 307 -4.54 -18.18 10.15
CA LEU A 307 -5.90 -18.71 10.07
C LEU A 307 -6.42 -19.17 11.43
N VAL A 308 -5.55 -19.74 12.27
CA VAL A 308 -5.88 -20.06 13.68
C VAL A 308 -6.22 -18.78 14.46
N ILE A 309 -5.44 -17.71 14.30
CA ILE A 309 -5.72 -16.42 14.96
C ILE A 309 -7.04 -15.82 14.44
N ASP A 310 -7.33 -15.92 13.14
CA ASP A 310 -8.61 -15.44 12.58
C ASP A 310 -9.81 -16.21 13.16
N ASN A 311 -9.68 -17.54 13.26
CA ASN A 311 -10.72 -18.38 13.85
C ASN A 311 -10.90 -18.07 15.35
N GLN A 312 -9.81 -17.88 16.08
CA GLN A 312 -9.85 -17.50 17.50
C GLN A 312 -10.48 -16.12 17.70
N ASN A 313 -10.14 -15.15 16.85
CA ASN A 313 -10.77 -13.82 16.86
C ASN A 313 -12.27 -13.94 16.54
N MET A 314 -12.66 -14.74 15.55
CA MET A 314 -14.07 -14.97 15.20
C MET A 314 -14.85 -15.61 16.35
N GLU A 315 -14.29 -16.66 16.99
CA GLU A 315 -14.88 -17.30 18.18
C GLU A 315 -15.03 -16.30 19.33
N THR A 316 -14.03 -15.46 19.56
CA THR A 316 -14.05 -14.44 20.61
C THR A 316 -15.09 -13.36 20.33
N ARG A 317 -15.21 -12.88 19.08
CA ARG A 317 -16.26 -11.94 18.64
C ARG A 317 -17.65 -12.53 18.87
N LEU A 318 -17.87 -13.79 18.51
CA LEU A 318 -19.13 -14.50 18.74
C LEU A 318 -19.45 -14.61 20.24
N ALA A 319 -18.47 -14.99 21.06
CA ALA A 319 -18.66 -15.12 22.50
C ALA A 319 -19.01 -13.78 23.16
N ILE A 320 -18.33 -12.69 22.77
CA ILE A 320 -18.61 -11.34 23.28
C ILE A 320 -20.00 -10.90 22.84
N LEU A 321 -20.37 -11.11 21.58
CA LEU A 321 -21.69 -10.74 21.08
C LEU A 321 -22.81 -11.50 21.78
N GLN A 322 -22.66 -12.81 21.98
CA GLN A 322 -23.60 -13.62 22.76
C GLN A 322 -23.72 -13.13 24.21
N ARG A 323 -22.60 -12.82 24.85
CA ARG A 323 -22.58 -12.28 26.22
C ARG A 323 -23.30 -10.95 26.31
N THR A 324 -23.03 -10.02 25.38
CA THR A 324 -23.68 -8.71 25.32
C THR A 324 -25.19 -8.87 25.08
N ILE A 325 -25.61 -9.70 24.12
CA ILE A 325 -27.04 -9.97 23.86
C ILE A 325 -27.72 -10.58 25.09
N SER A 326 -27.09 -11.56 25.74
CA SER A 326 -27.66 -12.21 26.93
C SER A 326 -27.89 -11.24 28.10
N ARG A 327 -27.12 -10.14 28.18
CA ARG A 327 -27.32 -9.07 29.16
C ARG A 327 -28.38 -8.06 28.75
N MET A 328 -28.66 -7.91 27.45
CA MET A 328 -29.68 -7.00 26.90
C MET A 328 -31.08 -7.63 26.84
N VAL A 329 -31.21 -8.95 26.73
CA VAL A 329 -32.51 -9.66 26.68
C VAL A 329 -33.34 -9.52 27.97
N PRO A 330 -32.76 -9.54 29.19
CA PRO A 330 -33.52 -9.36 30.44
C PRO A 330 -34.12 -7.97 30.61
N THR A 331 -33.54 -6.94 29.97
CA THR A 331 -33.97 -5.54 30.11
C THR A 331 -35.04 -5.12 29.08
N GLY A 332 -35.28 -5.92 28.03
CA GLY A 332 -36.22 -5.60 26.94
C GLY A 332 -37.56 -6.33 26.94
N ILE A 333 -37.83 -7.23 27.91
CA ILE A 333 -39.10 -7.98 28.00
C ILE A 333 -39.68 -7.84 29.41
N GLY A 334 -40.24 -6.67 29.69
CA GLY A 334 -41.19 -6.51 30.78
C GLY A 334 -42.48 -7.27 30.47
N GLY A 335 -42.75 -8.33 31.23
CA GLY A 335 -44.10 -8.89 31.39
C GLY A 335 -44.51 -9.97 30.39
N ILE A 336 -44.03 -11.20 30.59
CA ILE A 336 -44.84 -12.39 30.28
C ILE A 336 -44.88 -13.23 31.58
N PRO A 337 -46.04 -13.37 32.24
CA PRO A 337 -46.14 -14.30 33.36
C PRO A 337 -45.92 -15.71 32.82
N VAL A 338 -45.03 -16.46 33.47
CA VAL A 338 -44.88 -17.90 33.24
C VAL A 338 -46.21 -18.57 33.56
N PRO A 339 -46.91 -19.22 32.61
CA PRO A 339 -48.08 -20.01 32.93
C PRO A 339 -47.59 -21.35 33.44
N GLY A 340 -47.48 -21.48 34.76
CA GLY A 340 -47.13 -22.77 35.39
C GLY A 340 -46.29 -22.62 36.66
N GLY A 341 -46.85 -22.00 37.69
CA GLY A 341 -46.29 -22.01 39.03
C GLY A 341 -47.44 -22.01 40.02
N VAL A 342 -47.81 -23.19 40.49
CA VAL A 342 -48.92 -23.46 41.40
C VAL A 342 -48.78 -22.60 42.66
N GLU A 343 -49.82 -21.80 42.93
CA GLU A 343 -50.09 -21.24 44.26
C GLU A 343 -50.23 -22.39 45.25
N VAL A 344 -49.33 -22.44 46.23
CA VAL A 344 -49.57 -23.14 47.49
C VAL A 344 -49.37 -22.14 48.61
N ASP A 345 -50.48 -21.55 49.04
CA ASP A 345 -50.64 -21.04 50.40
C ASP A 345 -50.25 -22.13 51.41
N ALA A 346 -49.33 -21.82 52.32
CA ALA A 346 -49.43 -22.26 53.70
C ALA A 346 -48.43 -21.51 54.59
N ALA A 347 -49.00 -20.79 55.54
CA ALA A 347 -48.37 -20.25 56.73
C ALA A 347 -47.49 -21.28 57.46
N GLN A 348 -46.29 -20.86 57.87
CA GLN A 348 -45.61 -21.44 59.04
C GLN A 348 -44.61 -20.44 59.63
N ALA A 349 -45.14 -19.56 60.47
CA ALA A 349 -44.42 -19.05 61.62
C ALA A 349 -45.08 -19.67 62.87
N ALA A 350 -44.25 -20.07 63.84
CA ALA A 350 -44.58 -20.51 65.21
C ALA A 350 -44.92 -22.01 65.43
N SER A 351 -43.88 -22.85 65.54
CA SER A 351 -43.50 -23.69 66.71
C SER A 351 -42.28 -24.51 66.24
N ASP A 352 -41.13 -24.57 66.90
CA ASP A 352 -40.94 -25.13 68.23
C ASP A 352 -39.75 -24.46 68.92
N SER A 353 -40.05 -23.90 70.08
CA SER A 353 -39.16 -23.84 71.22
C SER A 353 -39.73 -24.79 72.27
N GLN A 354 -39.18 -26.01 72.37
CA GLN A 354 -39.04 -26.79 73.61
C GLN A 354 -38.18 -28.03 73.38
#